data_AF-A0A1H5F5W8-F1
#
_entry.id   AF-A0A1H5F5W8-F1
#
_cell.length_a   1.000
_cell.length_b   1.000
_cell.length_c   1.000
_cell.angle_alpha   90.00
_cell.angle_beta   90.00
_cell.angle_gamma   90.00
#
_symmetry.space_group_name_H-M   'P 1'
#
loop_
_entity.id
_entity.type
_entity.pdbx_description
1 polymer ?
#
loop_
_entity_poly.entity_id
_entity_poly.type
_entity_poly.pdbx_seq_one_letter_code
_entity_poly.pdbx_strand_id
1 'polypeptide(L)'
;MKENNSVILRGHQSAVAQDIWDAAVSCEHRAVHGDIVWSLDICVQGEAADQPLESELAAAFAKAATTTVLYPAAEAIPSAYWAVTPDVLLTRARLELSDDEPPLQEVTAVEAPVPQLPRAIVTRFAEIVREQKPDTPVAEAFAASVEQARQAASVLARLARP
;
A
#
# COMPACT_ATOMS: atom_id res chain seq x y z
N MET A 1 -12.17 -6.56 -27.55
CA MET A 1 -11.99 -5.40 -26.66
C MET A 1 -12.19 -5.91 -25.25
N LYS A 2 -11.13 -5.98 -24.43
CA LYS A 2 -11.29 -6.25 -22.99
C LYS A 2 -11.57 -4.88 -22.35
N GLU A 3 -12.69 -4.75 -21.67
CA GLU A 3 -13.03 -3.53 -20.91
C GLU A 3 -12.07 -3.43 -19.72
N ASN A 4 -11.42 -2.28 -19.55
CA ASN A 4 -10.61 -2.00 -18.36
C ASN A 4 -11.57 -1.79 -17.19
N ASN A 5 -11.55 -2.68 -16.20
CA ASN A 5 -12.49 -2.64 -15.06
C ASN A 5 -11.80 -2.36 -13.72
N SER A 6 -10.59 -1.77 -13.75
CA SER A 6 -9.74 -1.58 -12.58
C SER A 6 -10.37 -0.65 -11.54
N VAL A 7 -10.17 -0.97 -10.27
CA VAL A 7 -10.71 -0.23 -9.12
C VAL A 7 -9.56 0.31 -8.28
N ILE A 8 -9.69 1.52 -7.75
CA ILE A 8 -8.82 2.03 -6.69
C ILE A 8 -9.53 1.96 -5.35
N LEU A 9 -8.88 1.35 -4.37
CA LEU A 9 -9.22 1.42 -2.95
C LEU A 9 -8.42 2.54 -2.30
N ARG A 10 -9.08 3.32 -1.45
CA ARG A 10 -8.42 4.31 -0.60
C ARG A 10 -8.90 4.15 0.83
N GLY A 11 -7.98 3.85 1.75
CA GLY A 11 -8.22 4.01 3.18
C GLY A 11 -8.08 5.48 3.59
N HIS A 12 -9.17 6.10 4.03
CA HIS A 12 -9.14 7.45 4.62
C HIS A 12 -9.37 7.37 6.14
N GLN A 13 -8.35 7.68 6.95
CA GLN A 13 -8.58 8.13 8.33
C GLN A 13 -8.93 9.62 8.30
N SER A 14 -10.17 9.96 7.96
CA SER A 14 -10.60 11.36 7.97
C SER A 14 -11.19 11.73 9.34
N ALA A 15 -10.63 12.76 9.99
CA ALA A 15 -11.16 13.36 11.22
C ALA A 15 -12.40 14.25 11.00
N VAL A 16 -13.13 14.05 9.89
CA VAL A 16 -14.35 14.78 9.56
C VAL A 16 -15.41 13.78 9.13
N ALA A 17 -15.96 13.07 10.11
CA ALA A 17 -17.21 12.35 9.93
C ALA A 17 -18.33 13.39 9.85
N GLN A 18 -18.79 13.71 8.64
CA GLN A 18 -20.13 14.26 8.47
C GLN A 18 -21.11 13.08 8.51
N ASP A 19 -21.69 12.89 9.71
CA ASP A 19 -22.93 12.17 10.01
C ASP A 19 -23.32 11.00 9.07
N ILE A 20 -22.60 9.88 9.17
CA ILE A 20 -23.10 8.58 8.71
C ILE A 20 -23.49 7.78 9.95
N TRP A 21 -24.81 7.63 10.13
CA TRP A 21 -25.50 7.01 11.25
C TRP A 21 -24.97 5.60 11.58
N ASP A 22 -24.64 5.35 12.86
CA ASP A 22 -24.48 4.06 13.58
C ASP A 22 -23.81 2.84 12.89
N ALA A 23 -23.21 3.00 11.71
CA ALA A 23 -22.60 1.90 10.97
C ALA A 23 -21.14 1.71 11.40
N ALA A 24 -20.79 0.48 11.77
CA ALA A 24 -19.41 0.09 12.10
C ALA A 24 -18.46 0.21 10.88
N VAL A 25 -19.00 0.17 9.66
CA VAL A 25 -18.26 0.34 8.40
C VAL A 25 -19.09 1.20 7.45
N SER A 26 -18.47 2.21 6.83
CA SER A 26 -19.03 2.97 5.72
C SER A 26 -18.21 2.76 4.45
N CYS A 27 -18.91 2.61 3.32
CA CYS A 27 -18.31 2.45 2.00
C CYS A 27 -18.90 3.50 1.05
N GLU A 28 -18.04 4.28 0.42
CA GLU A 28 -18.41 5.23 -0.63
C GLU A 28 -17.79 4.81 -1.95
N HIS A 29 -18.58 4.77 -3.02
CA HIS A 29 -18.07 4.45 -4.35
C HIS A 29 -18.39 5.55 -5.36
N ARG A 30 -17.46 5.80 -6.30
CA ARG A 30 -17.64 6.78 -7.36
C ARG A 30 -17.03 6.30 -8.67
N ALA A 31 -17.72 6.55 -9.78
CA ALA A 31 -17.16 6.36 -11.10
C ALA A 31 -16.06 7.40 -11.38
N VAL A 32 -14.94 6.95 -11.93
CA VAL A 32 -13.81 7.80 -12.35
C VAL A 32 -13.47 7.49 -13.80
N HIS A 33 -12.61 8.31 -14.40
CA HIS A 33 -12.24 8.19 -15.81
C HIS A 33 -10.76 7.83 -15.93
N GLY A 34 -10.37 7.05 -16.93
CA GLY A 34 -8.97 6.68 -17.18
C GLY A 34 -8.76 5.17 -17.26
N ASP A 35 -7.61 4.69 -16.77
CA ASP A 35 -7.33 3.25 -16.60
C ASP A 35 -8.05 2.67 -15.37
N ILE A 36 -8.39 3.53 -14.42
CA ILE A 36 -9.27 3.24 -13.30
C ILE A 36 -10.68 3.72 -13.65
N VAL A 37 -11.68 2.90 -13.35
CA VAL A 37 -13.10 3.21 -13.66
C VAL A 37 -13.95 3.41 -12.40
N TRP A 38 -13.49 2.91 -11.25
CA TRP A 38 -14.16 3.07 -9.96
C TRP A 38 -13.16 3.41 -8.86
N SER A 39 -13.56 4.35 -8.00
CA SER A 39 -12.93 4.62 -6.70
C SER A 39 -13.86 4.11 -5.60
N LEU A 40 -13.29 3.41 -4.61
CA LEU A 40 -13.99 2.91 -3.44
C LEU A 40 -13.23 3.33 -2.18
N ASP A 41 -13.89 4.11 -1.33
CA ASP A 41 -13.41 4.58 -0.05
C ASP A 41 -14.11 3.77 1.06
N ILE A 42 -13.33 3.14 1.93
CA ILE A 42 -13.84 2.30 3.01
C ILE A 42 -13.34 2.86 4.35
N CYS A 43 -14.28 3.23 5.21
CA CYS A 43 -14.00 3.74 6.55
C CYS A 43 -14.58 2.76 7.59
N VAL A 44 -13.81 2.43 8.61
CA VAL A 44 -14.25 1.61 9.74
C VAL A 44 -14.32 2.50 10.97
N GLN A 45 -15.44 2.47 11.68
CA GLN A 45 -15.66 3.26 12.89
C GLN A 45 -15.30 2.44 14.13
N GLY A 46 -14.44 3.00 15.00
CA GLY A 46 -14.00 2.39 16.26
C GLY A 46 -12.81 1.44 16.12
N GLU A 47 -12.20 1.07 17.26
CA GLU A 47 -11.13 0.08 17.33
C GLU A 47 -11.73 -1.35 17.25
N ALA A 48 -12.01 -1.82 16.04
CA ALA A 48 -12.26 -3.23 15.82
C ALA A 48 -10.94 -3.99 16.00
N ALA A 49 -10.90 -4.90 16.98
CA ALA A 49 -9.67 -5.64 17.34
C ALA A 49 -9.11 -6.55 16.22
N ASP A 50 -9.86 -6.75 15.13
CA ASP A 50 -9.55 -7.68 14.03
C ASP A 50 -9.81 -7.03 12.66
N GLN A 51 -9.30 -5.82 12.46
CA GLN A 51 -9.42 -5.13 11.17
C GLN A 51 -8.43 -5.75 10.16
N PRO A 52 -8.90 -6.20 8.98
CA PRO A 52 -8.01 -6.74 7.96
C PRO A 52 -7.05 -5.68 7.46
N LEU A 53 -5.85 -6.10 7.05
CA LEU A 53 -4.90 -5.20 6.40
C LEU A 53 -5.49 -4.72 5.07
N GLU A 54 -5.17 -3.49 4.65
CA GLU A 54 -5.62 -2.94 3.37
C GLU A 54 -5.23 -3.84 2.18
N SER A 55 -4.05 -4.49 2.27
CA SER A 55 -3.59 -5.48 1.30
C SER A 55 -4.46 -6.75 1.26
N GLU A 56 -4.94 -7.22 2.41
CA GLU A 56 -5.82 -8.40 2.50
C GLU A 56 -7.20 -8.08 1.94
N LEU A 57 -7.74 -6.91 2.27
CA LEU A 57 -8.99 -6.42 1.73
C LEU A 57 -8.91 -6.23 0.21
N ALA A 58 -7.84 -5.62 -0.29
CA ALA A 58 -7.61 -5.44 -1.72
C ALA A 58 -7.52 -6.79 -2.46
N ALA A 59 -6.78 -7.76 -1.92
CA ALA A 59 -6.66 -9.09 -2.51
C ALA A 59 -7.99 -9.84 -2.53
N ALA A 60 -8.74 -9.78 -1.42
CA ALA A 60 -10.07 -10.40 -1.33
C ALA A 60 -11.05 -9.76 -2.34
N PHE A 61 -11.04 -8.43 -2.46
CA PHE A 61 -11.87 -7.71 -3.40
C PHE A 61 -11.50 -8.01 -4.86
N ALA A 62 -10.20 -7.99 -5.19
CA ALA A 62 -9.72 -8.31 -6.55
C ALA A 62 -10.19 -9.70 -7.01
N LYS A 63 -10.09 -10.68 -6.11
CA LYS A 63 -10.58 -12.04 -6.35
C LYS A 63 -12.09 -12.09 -6.51
N ALA A 64 -12.85 -11.44 -5.62
CA ALA A 64 -14.31 -11.45 -5.64
C ALA A 64 -14.89 -10.74 -6.87
N ALA A 65 -14.34 -9.58 -7.23
CA ALA A 65 -14.79 -8.76 -8.35
C ALA A 65 -14.16 -9.16 -9.69
N THR A 66 -13.21 -10.10 -9.69
CA THR A 66 -12.44 -10.52 -10.89
C THR A 66 -11.78 -9.32 -11.60
N THR A 67 -11.33 -8.34 -10.81
CA THR A 67 -10.71 -7.11 -11.31
C THR A 67 -9.39 -6.80 -10.61
N THR A 68 -8.51 -6.06 -11.27
CA THR A 68 -7.32 -5.50 -10.66
C THR A 68 -7.71 -4.38 -9.71
N VAL A 69 -7.14 -4.41 -8.51
CA VAL A 69 -7.37 -3.42 -7.46
C VAL A 69 -6.07 -2.70 -7.16
N LEU A 70 -6.11 -1.37 -7.14
CA LEU A 70 -5.04 -0.53 -6.66
C LEU A 70 -5.30 -0.11 -5.21
N TYR A 71 -4.27 -0.07 -4.36
CA TYR A 71 -4.34 0.54 -3.03
C TYR A 71 -3.05 1.30 -2.73
N PRO A 72 -3.06 2.33 -1.86
CA PRO A 72 -1.88 3.16 -1.61
C PRO A 72 -0.72 2.33 -1.07
N ALA A 73 0.50 2.61 -1.53
CA ALA A 73 1.67 2.11 -0.84
C ALA A 73 1.91 2.91 0.44
N ALA A 74 2.44 2.26 1.48
CA ALA A 74 2.79 2.92 2.74
C ALA A 74 3.96 3.93 2.62
N GLU A 75 4.71 3.87 1.52
CA GLU A 75 5.82 4.76 1.22
C GLU A 75 5.30 6.14 0.78
N ALA A 76 5.95 7.21 1.25
CA ALA A 76 5.47 8.59 1.15
C ALA A 76 5.65 9.22 -0.25
N ILE A 77 5.59 8.41 -1.32
CA ILE A 77 5.61 8.88 -2.70
C ILE A 77 4.15 8.91 -3.19
N PRO A 78 3.56 10.09 -3.41
CA PRO A 78 2.12 10.26 -3.66
C PRO A 78 1.58 9.57 -4.93
N SER A 79 2.45 8.97 -5.75
CA SER A 79 2.09 8.25 -6.97
C SER A 79 2.37 6.75 -6.89
N ALA A 80 2.85 6.21 -5.76
CA ALA A 80 3.16 4.79 -5.60
C ALA A 80 1.95 4.02 -5.05
N TYR A 81 1.44 3.09 -5.86
CA TYR A 81 0.34 2.20 -5.50
C TYR A 81 0.82 0.74 -5.58
N TRP A 82 0.15 -0.12 -4.82
CA TRP A 82 0.15 -1.55 -5.07
C TRP A 82 -1.01 -1.88 -6.00
N ALA A 83 -0.77 -2.74 -6.99
CA ALA A 83 -1.79 -3.35 -7.82
C ALA A 83 -1.83 -4.85 -7.50
N VAL A 84 -3.02 -5.33 -7.12
CA VAL A 84 -3.30 -6.75 -6.90
C VAL A 84 -4.30 -7.24 -7.93
N THR A 85 -3.97 -8.34 -8.60
CA THR A 85 -4.81 -8.94 -9.64
C THR A 85 -5.65 -10.09 -9.07
N PRO A 86 -6.71 -10.53 -9.79
CA PRO A 86 -7.51 -11.68 -9.37
C PRO A 86 -6.74 -13.00 -9.27
N ASP A 87 -5.65 -13.13 -10.05
CA ASP A 87 -4.71 -14.25 -10.07
C ASP A 87 -3.57 -14.10 -9.04
N VAL A 88 -3.72 -13.20 -8.06
CA VAL A 88 -2.82 -13.04 -6.91
C VAL A 88 -1.45 -12.47 -7.27
N LEU A 89 -1.28 -11.90 -8.47
CA LEU A 89 -0.10 -11.07 -8.75
C LEU A 89 -0.20 -9.79 -7.93
N LEU A 90 0.82 -9.52 -7.13
CA LEU A 90 1.02 -8.26 -6.41
C LEU A 90 2.22 -7.54 -7.02
N THR A 91 2.01 -6.33 -7.53
CA THR A 91 3.06 -5.52 -8.17
C THR A 91 2.91 -4.04 -7.81
N ARG A 92 3.99 -3.27 -7.90
CA ARG A 92 3.89 -1.82 -7.84
C ARG A 92 3.26 -1.26 -9.12
N ALA A 93 2.53 -0.17 -8.95
CA ALA A 93 1.93 0.63 -10.01
C ALA A 93 2.17 2.12 -9.71
N ARG A 94 2.33 2.91 -10.77
CA ARG A 94 2.35 4.37 -10.70
C ARG A 94 1.02 4.89 -11.21
N LEU A 95 0.32 5.63 -10.37
CA LEU A 95 -0.93 6.29 -10.73
C LEU A 95 -0.70 7.80 -10.79
N GLU A 96 -1.10 8.40 -11.90
CA GLU A 96 -1.07 9.83 -12.15
C GLU A 96 -2.48 10.36 -12.43
N LEU A 97 -2.74 11.59 -12.00
CA LEU A 97 -3.96 12.31 -12.30
C LEU A 97 -3.65 13.28 -13.44
N SER A 98 -4.47 13.28 -14.50
CA SER A 98 -4.37 14.29 -15.53
C SER A 98 -4.89 15.64 -15.04
N ASP A 99 -4.44 16.71 -15.69
CA ASP A 99 -4.92 18.08 -15.46
C ASP A 99 -6.27 18.37 -16.18
N ASP A 100 -6.94 17.34 -16.72
CA ASP A 100 -8.24 17.48 -17.40
C ASP A 100 -9.41 17.65 -16.41
N GLU A 101 -10.57 18.07 -16.92
CA GLU A 101 -11.83 18.15 -16.15
C GLU A 101 -12.93 17.31 -16.85
N PRO A 102 -13.35 16.17 -16.28
CA PRO A 102 -12.87 15.57 -15.03
C PRO A 102 -11.48 14.93 -15.17
N PRO A 103 -10.69 14.88 -14.08
CA PRO A 103 -9.32 14.34 -14.14
C PRO A 103 -9.32 12.85 -14.47
N LEU A 104 -8.39 12.45 -15.34
CA LEU A 104 -8.18 11.05 -15.70
C LEU A 104 -7.21 10.41 -14.71
N GLN A 105 -7.54 9.21 -14.24
CA GLN A 105 -6.68 8.36 -13.43
C GLN A 105 -5.93 7.39 -14.35
N GLU A 106 -4.67 7.69 -14.63
CA GLU A 106 -3.84 6.92 -15.57
C GLU A 106 -2.79 6.10 -14.83
N VAL A 107 -2.72 4.80 -15.16
CA VAL A 107 -1.65 3.95 -14.63
C VAL A 107 -0.49 3.99 -15.62
N THR A 108 0.46 4.89 -15.38
CA THR A 108 1.55 5.16 -16.33
C THR A 108 2.58 4.04 -16.36
N ALA A 109 2.79 3.33 -15.24
CA ALA A 109 3.78 2.28 -15.13
C ALA A 109 3.44 1.19 -14.10
N VAL A 110 4.00 -0.01 -14.30
CA VAL A 110 3.92 -1.17 -13.39
C VAL A 110 5.26 -1.94 -13.34
N GLU A 111 5.58 -2.61 -12.23
CA GLU A 111 6.81 -3.40 -12.14
C GLU A 111 6.72 -4.80 -12.75
N ALA A 112 5.52 -5.36 -12.83
CA ALA A 112 5.21 -6.61 -13.50
C ALA A 112 4.02 -6.43 -14.45
N PRO A 113 3.94 -7.18 -15.57
CA PRO A 113 2.83 -7.08 -16.51
C PRO A 113 1.48 -7.38 -15.84
N VAL A 114 0.52 -6.45 -15.97
CA VAL A 114 -0.86 -6.62 -15.47
C VAL A 114 -1.82 -6.69 -16.66
N PRO A 115 -2.52 -7.82 -16.90
CA PRO A 115 -3.36 -8.00 -18.08
C PRO A 115 -4.49 -6.96 -18.25
N GLN A 116 -4.99 -6.40 -17.15
CA GLN A 116 -6.07 -5.40 -17.13
C GLN A 116 -5.56 -3.95 -17.27
N LEU A 117 -4.23 -3.76 -17.31
CA LEU A 117 -3.57 -2.47 -17.49
C LEU A 117 -2.61 -2.54 -18.70
N PRO A 118 -3.10 -2.84 -19.91
CA PRO A 118 -2.26 -3.12 -21.07
C PRO A 118 -1.48 -1.89 -21.58
N ARG A 119 -1.86 -0.68 -21.14
CA ARG A 119 -1.23 0.59 -21.51
C ARG A 119 -0.07 0.98 -20.59
N ALA A 120 0.03 0.35 -19.40
CA ALA A 120 1.05 0.67 -18.43
C ALA A 120 2.43 0.20 -18.90
N ILE A 121 3.44 1.06 -18.77
CA ILE A 121 4.82 0.71 -19.10
C ILE A 121 5.38 -0.21 -18.03
N VAL A 122 5.90 -1.38 -18.43
CA VAL A 122 6.54 -2.30 -17.49
C VAL A 122 7.98 -1.83 -17.21
N THR A 123 8.25 -1.33 -16.02
CA THR A 123 9.57 -0.82 -15.61
C THR A 123 9.78 -0.96 -14.10
N ARG A 124 11.03 -1.01 -13.65
CA ARG A 124 11.35 -1.03 -12.22
C ARG A 124 11.39 0.39 -11.64
N PHE A 125 10.84 0.57 -10.44
CA PHE A 125 10.84 1.86 -9.76
C PHE A 125 12.08 2.02 -8.87
N ALA A 126 13.15 2.57 -9.44
CA ALA A 126 14.43 2.77 -8.74
C ALA A 126 14.33 3.64 -7.47
N GLU A 127 13.33 4.52 -7.42
CA GLU A 127 13.02 5.40 -6.27
C GLU A 127 12.51 4.61 -5.06
N ILE A 128 11.78 3.52 -5.28
CA ILE A 128 11.17 2.67 -4.24
C ILE A 128 12.21 1.73 -3.59
N VAL A 129 13.24 1.33 -4.33
CA VAL A 129 14.30 0.44 -3.84
C VAL A 129 15.11 1.07 -2.69
N ARG A 130 15.14 2.41 -2.58
CA ARG A 130 15.87 3.10 -1.51
C ARG A 130 15.13 3.12 -0.17
N GLU A 131 13.82 2.98 -0.18
CA GLU A 131 12.97 3.04 1.02
C GLU A 131 12.61 1.66 1.57
N GLN A 132 12.73 0.61 0.74
CA GLN A 132 12.69 -0.75 1.22
C GLN A 132 13.87 -0.95 2.19
N LYS A 133 13.56 -1.05 3.49
CA LYS A 133 14.44 -1.68 4.47
C LYS A 133 14.22 -3.18 4.32
N PRO A 134 15.07 -3.92 3.57
CA PRO A 134 14.99 -5.36 3.61
C PRO A 134 15.21 -5.82 5.05
N ASP A 135 14.59 -6.94 5.42
CA ASP A 135 14.92 -7.61 6.67
C ASP A 135 16.44 -7.88 6.69
N THR A 136 17.11 -7.40 7.73
CA THR A 136 18.57 -7.57 7.88
C THR A 136 18.90 -8.38 9.13
N PRO A 137 18.45 -9.64 9.22
CA PRO A 137 18.60 -10.44 10.44
C PRO A 137 20.06 -10.63 10.86
N VAL A 138 20.99 -10.62 9.91
CA VAL A 138 22.44 -10.66 10.18
C VAL A 138 22.95 -9.35 10.78
N ALA A 139 22.50 -8.20 10.25
CA ALA A 139 22.90 -6.90 10.79
C ALA A 139 22.30 -6.67 12.18
N GLU A 140 21.05 -7.11 12.39
CA GLU A 140 20.37 -7.07 13.69
C GLU A 140 21.08 -7.95 14.73
N ALA A 141 21.41 -9.20 14.38
CA ALA A 141 22.15 -10.10 15.27
C ALA A 141 23.54 -9.54 15.63
N PHE A 142 24.21 -8.91 14.66
CA PHE A 142 25.51 -8.27 14.89
C PHE A 142 25.38 -7.06 15.81
N ALA A 143 24.41 -6.18 15.59
CA ALA A 143 24.16 -5.02 16.44
C ALA A 143 23.85 -5.44 17.89
N ALA A 144 23.03 -6.48 18.07
CA ALA A 144 22.73 -7.03 19.39
C ALA A 144 23.99 -7.56 20.09
N SER A 145 24.88 -8.24 19.35
CA SER A 145 26.15 -8.76 19.90
C SER A 145 27.12 -7.65 20.32
N VAL A 146 27.22 -6.58 19.53
CA VAL A 146 28.05 -5.41 19.86
C VAL A 146 27.53 -4.69 21.11
N GLU A 147 26.22 -4.55 21.25
CA GLU A 147 25.62 -3.91 22.42
C GLU A 147 25.84 -4.74 23.69
N GLN A 148 25.70 -6.07 23.61
CA GLN A 148 26.03 -6.97 24.72
C GLN A 148 27.50 -6.84 25.16
N ALA A 149 28.43 -6.78 24.20
CA ALA A 149 29.85 -6.61 24.49
C ALA A 149 30.13 -5.25 25.17
N ARG A 150 29.46 -4.18 24.72
CA ARG A 150 29.58 -2.84 25.31
C ARG A 150 29.03 -2.78 26.73
N GLN A 151 27.91 -3.45 26.99
CA GLN A 151 27.31 -3.56 28.32
C GLN A 151 28.21 -4.35 29.26
N ALA A 152 28.74 -5.49 28.83
CA ALA A 152 29.67 -6.31 29.62
C ALA A 152 30.94 -5.53 29.99
N ALA A 153 31.54 -4.82 29.03
CA ALA A 153 32.70 -3.96 29.28
C ALA A 153 32.39 -2.83 30.27
N SER A 154 31.20 -2.22 30.17
CA SER A 154 30.76 -1.16 31.07
C SER A 154 30.52 -1.66 32.51
N VAL A 155 29.97 -2.86 32.67
CA VAL A 155 29.78 -3.51 33.98
C VAL A 155 31.13 -3.81 34.63
N LEU A 156 32.05 -4.40 33.87
CA LEU A 156 33.41 -4.68 34.36
C LEU A 156 34.15 -3.40 34.77
N ALA A 157 34.03 -2.33 33.98
CA ALA A 157 34.63 -1.04 34.32
C ALA A 157 34.05 -0.40 35.60
N ARG A 158 32.76 -0.64 35.90
CA ARG A 158 32.13 -0.19 37.14
C ARG A 158 32.57 -1.01 38.35
N LEU A 159 32.75 -2.31 38.18
CA LEU A 159 33.22 -3.23 39.23
C LEU A 159 34.72 -3.04 39.56
N ALA A 160 35.51 -2.54 38.61
CA ALA A 160 36.93 -2.26 38.80
C ALA A 160 37.22 -0.88 39.44
N ARG A 161 36.19 -0.10 39.79
CA ARG A 161 36.33 1.20 40.45
C ARG A 161 36.25 1.00 41.98
N PRO A 162 37.30 1.34 42.75
CA PRO A 162 37.34 1.14 44.20
C PRO A 162 36.37 2.07 44.95
#